data_AF-A0A822XQV9-F1
#
_entry.id   AF-A0A822XQV9-F1
#
_cell.length_a   1.000
_cell.length_b   1.000
_cell.length_c   1.000
_cell.angle_alpha   90.00
_cell.angle_beta   90.00
_cell.angle_gamma   90.00
#
_symmetry.space_group_name_H-M   'P 1'
#
loop_
_entity.id
_entity.type
_entity.pdbx_description
1 polymer ?
#
loop_
_entity_poly.entity_id
_entity_poly.type
_entity_poly.pdbx_seq_one_letter_code
_entity_poly.pdbx_strand_id
1 'polypeptide(L)'
;MSGIVKSLDGAFSVGNMEKISQTMDQFEKGFVNMEVHASFMEKSMAGTTTLSTPEEEVGSLMQQVADDYRLEVSLKLPQAGNKAVLLKEKGVVSEEKLNRRLANLKAKG
;
A
#
# COMPACT_ATOMS: atom_id res chain seq x y z
N MET A 1 -24.10 1.00 -5.04
CA MET A 1 -23.58 2.37 -5.29
C MET A 1 -24.52 3.23 -6.13
N SER A 2 -24.93 2.83 -7.34
CA SER A 2 -25.83 3.64 -8.21
C SER A 2 -27.14 4.08 -7.53
N GLY A 3 -27.77 3.23 -6.72
CA GLY A 3 -28.98 3.58 -5.96
C GLY A 3 -28.78 4.68 -4.91
N ILE A 4 -27.63 4.69 -4.23
CA ILE A 4 -27.29 5.69 -3.20
C ILE A 4 -26.99 7.05 -3.85
N VAL A 5 -26.32 7.04 -5.00
CA VAL A 5 -26.05 8.25 -5.79
C VAL A 5 -27.36 8.86 -6.32
N LYS A 6 -28.31 8.01 -6.75
CA LYS A 6 -29.62 8.47 -7.23
C LYS A 6 -30.51 9.03 -6.12
N SER A 7 -30.46 8.46 -4.92
CA SER A 7 -31.15 9.02 -3.75
C SER A 7 -30.53 10.33 -3.27
N LEU A 8 -29.21 10.48 -3.42
CA LEU A 8 -28.51 11.72 -3.09
C LEU A 8 -28.91 12.86 -4.04
N ASP A 9 -28.92 12.60 -5.35
CA ASP A 9 -29.36 13.55 -6.38
C ASP A 9 -30.81 14.00 -6.16
N GLY A 10 -31.70 13.06 -5.84
CA GLY A 10 -33.08 13.37 -5.46
C GLY A 10 -33.21 14.19 -4.16
N ALA A 11 -32.35 13.95 -3.16
CA ALA A 11 -32.35 14.70 -1.91
C ALA A 11 -31.81 16.14 -2.08
N PHE A 12 -30.82 16.33 -2.96
CA PHE A 12 -30.32 17.64 -3.37
C PHE A 12 -31.40 18.46 -4.10
N SER A 13 -32.14 17.84 -5.02
CA SER A 13 -33.20 18.53 -5.78
C SER A 13 -34.36 19.01 -4.90
N VAL A 14 -34.63 18.34 -3.77
CA VAL A 14 -35.75 18.65 -2.87
C VAL A 14 -35.31 19.55 -1.71
N GLY A 15 -34.01 19.86 -1.58
CA GLY A 15 -33.48 20.69 -0.51
C GLY A 15 -33.62 20.07 0.89
N ASN A 16 -33.74 18.73 0.97
CA ASN A 16 -33.92 18.03 2.23
C ASN A 16 -32.55 17.67 2.83
N MET A 17 -31.98 18.59 3.62
CA MET A 17 -30.67 18.39 4.27
C MET A 17 -30.61 17.14 5.16
N GLU A 18 -31.71 16.75 5.79
CA GLU A 18 -31.73 15.57 6.66
C GLU A 18 -31.59 14.27 5.84
N LYS A 19 -32.27 14.19 4.69
CA LYS A 19 -32.08 13.09 3.72
C LYS A 19 -30.71 13.12 3.07
N ILE A 20 -30.14 14.30 2.79
CA ILE A 20 -28.77 14.41 2.27
C ILE A 20 -27.79 13.84 3.31
N SER A 21 -27.92 14.21 4.58
CA SER A 21 -27.08 13.69 5.66
C SER A 21 -27.19 12.18 5.80
N GLN A 22 -28.41 11.62 5.85
CA GLN A 22 -28.61 10.17 5.96
C GLN A 22 -28.06 9.40 4.76
N THR A 23 -28.18 9.97 3.55
CA THR A 23 -27.68 9.34 2.33
C THR A 23 -26.15 9.43 2.25
N MET A 24 -25.55 10.51 2.75
CA MET A 24 -24.10 10.67 2.92
C MET A 24 -23.53 9.66 3.91
N ASP A 25 -24.17 9.45 5.06
CA ASP A 25 -23.75 8.43 6.03
C ASP A 25 -23.80 7.02 5.43
N GLN A 26 -24.78 6.74 4.55
CA GLN A 26 -24.84 5.49 3.80
C GLN A 26 -23.73 5.38 2.75
N PHE A 27 -23.41 6.49 2.08
CA PHE A 27 -22.34 6.54 1.09
C PHE A 27 -20.97 6.31 1.75
N GLU A 28 -20.69 6.94 2.89
CA GLU A 28 -19.47 6.71 3.67
C GLU A 28 -19.34 5.24 4.09
N LYS A 29 -20.40 4.64 4.64
CA LYS A 29 -20.39 3.21 4.98
C LYS A 29 -20.11 2.31 3.77
N GLY A 30 -20.71 2.63 2.62
CA GLY A 30 -20.47 1.91 1.37
C GLY A 30 -19.02 2.07 0.88
N PHE A 31 -18.46 3.27 1.01
CA PHE A 31 -17.09 3.57 0.57
C PHE A 31 -16.04 2.93 1.48
N VAL A 32 -16.22 3.02 2.80
CA VAL A 32 -15.33 2.38 3.79
C VAL A 32 -15.32 0.86 3.61
N ASN A 33 -16.49 0.23 3.39
CA ASN A 33 -16.55 -1.21 3.14
C ASN A 33 -15.81 -1.58 1.85
N MET A 34 -15.96 -0.78 0.80
CA MET A 34 -15.24 -1.00 -0.46
C MET A 34 -13.72 -0.86 -0.28
N GLU A 35 -13.27 0.10 0.52
CA GLU A 35 -11.85 0.27 0.84
C GLU A 35 -11.30 -0.91 1.64
N VAL A 36 -12.03 -1.38 2.66
CA VAL A 36 -11.65 -2.57 3.44
C VAL A 36 -11.60 -3.81 2.55
N HIS A 37 -12.56 -3.98 1.64
CA HIS A 37 -12.58 -5.08 0.68
C HIS A 37 -11.40 -5.00 -0.28
N ALA A 38 -11.11 -3.81 -0.84
CA ALA A 38 -9.97 -3.60 -1.73
C ALA A 38 -8.64 -3.88 -1.01
N SER A 39 -8.47 -3.39 0.22
CA SER A 39 -7.27 -3.63 1.03
C SER A 39 -7.12 -5.11 1.41
N PHE A 40 -8.22 -5.79 1.75
CA PHE A 40 -8.20 -7.23 2.03
C PHE A 40 -7.88 -8.06 0.78
N MET A 41 -8.46 -7.68 -0.36
CA MET A 41 -8.19 -8.31 -1.65
C MET A 41 -6.74 -8.07 -2.07
N GLU A 42 -6.23 -6.85 -1.96
CA GLU A 42 -4.83 -6.51 -2.22
C GLU A 42 -3.90 -7.32 -1.33
N LYS A 43 -4.18 -7.43 -0.02
CA LYS A 43 -3.36 -8.21 0.91
C LYS A 43 -3.40 -9.72 0.60
N SER A 44 -4.56 -10.24 0.20
CA SER A 44 -4.73 -11.65 -0.18
C SER A 44 -4.07 -11.97 -1.53
N MET A 45 -4.19 -11.04 -2.49
CA MET A 45 -3.52 -11.10 -3.77
C MET A 45 -2.00 -10.96 -3.60
N ALA A 46 -1.53 -10.05 -2.74
CA ALA A 46 -0.12 -9.89 -2.40
C ALA A 46 0.45 -11.20 -1.86
N GLY A 47 -0.22 -11.84 -0.88
CA GLY A 47 0.21 -13.13 -0.34
C GLY A 47 0.20 -14.28 -1.36
N THR A 48 -0.72 -14.26 -2.34
CA THR A 48 -0.80 -15.29 -3.40
C THR A 48 0.21 -15.03 -4.52
N THR A 49 0.44 -13.76 -4.87
CA THR A 49 1.35 -13.33 -5.93
C THR A 49 2.81 -13.30 -5.49
N THR A 50 3.11 -13.34 -4.17
CA THR A 50 4.48 -13.45 -3.65
C THR A 50 5.22 -14.65 -4.28
N LEU A 51 4.53 -15.75 -4.56
CA LEU A 51 5.14 -16.94 -5.16
C LEU A 51 5.38 -16.82 -6.67
N SER A 52 4.55 -16.06 -7.39
CA SER A 52 4.62 -15.92 -8.86
C SER A 52 5.36 -14.66 -9.33
N THR A 53 5.54 -13.69 -8.42
CA THR A 53 6.27 -12.44 -8.63
C THR A 53 7.08 -12.15 -7.37
N PRO A 54 8.26 -12.75 -7.22
CA PRO A 54 9.14 -12.48 -6.10
C PRO A 54 9.62 -11.04 -6.11
N GLU A 55 9.70 -10.41 -4.94
CA GLU A 55 10.13 -9.02 -4.79
C GLU A 55 11.58 -8.81 -5.28
N GLU A 56 12.45 -9.81 -5.08
CA GLU A 56 13.84 -9.80 -5.55
C GLU A 56 13.93 -9.75 -7.09
N GLU A 57 13.11 -10.55 -7.78
CA GLU A 57 13.08 -10.59 -9.24
C GLU A 57 12.57 -9.26 -9.83
N VAL A 58 11.56 -8.66 -9.20
CA VAL A 58 11.04 -7.34 -9.58
C VAL A 58 12.07 -6.24 -9.31
N GLY A 59 12.75 -6.28 -8.17
CA GLY A 59 13.80 -5.32 -7.81
C GLY A 59 14.99 -5.38 -8.77
N SER A 60 15.43 -6.58 -9.13
CA SER A 60 16.50 -6.79 -10.13
C SER A 60 16.10 -6.27 -11.50
N LEU A 61 14.88 -6.58 -11.96
CA LEU A 61 14.36 -6.08 -13.23
C LEU A 61 14.22 -4.55 -13.24
N MET A 62 13.75 -3.95 -12.14
CA MET A 62 13.68 -2.49 -12.02
C MET A 62 15.06 -1.85 -12.11
N GLN A 63 16.09 -2.47 -11.53
CA GLN A 63 17.45 -1.98 -11.61
C GLN A 63 18.03 -2.13 -13.02
N GLN A 64 17.77 -3.25 -13.70
CA GLN A 64 18.18 -3.45 -15.09
C GLN A 64 17.53 -2.42 -16.03
N VAL A 65 16.22 -2.20 -15.89
CA VAL A 65 15.50 -1.17 -16.67
C VAL A 65 16.02 0.22 -16.32
N ALA A 66 16.30 0.51 -15.04
CA ALA A 66 16.88 1.77 -14.64
C ALA A 66 18.24 2.04 -15.31
N ASP A 67 19.13 1.04 -15.31
CA ASP A 67 20.43 1.10 -15.95
C ASP A 67 20.31 1.25 -17.48
N ASP A 68 19.39 0.52 -18.12
CA ASP A 68 19.11 0.57 -19.56
C ASP A 68 18.62 1.96 -20.01
N TYR A 69 17.79 2.61 -19.19
CA TYR A 69 17.26 3.95 -19.47
C TYR A 69 18.13 5.07 -18.88
N ARG A 70 19.29 4.74 -18.27
CA ARG A 70 20.15 5.67 -17.52
C ARG A 70 19.36 6.53 -16.51
N LEU A 71 18.26 5.98 -16.01
CA LEU A 71 17.55 6.53 -14.87
C LEU A 71 18.39 6.13 -13.67
N GLU A 72 19.28 7.01 -13.21
CA GLU A 72 19.93 6.78 -11.92
C GLU A 72 18.83 6.63 -10.86
N VAL A 73 18.52 5.40 -10.46
CA VAL A 73 17.68 5.10 -9.29
C VAL A 73 18.53 5.34 -8.04
N SER A 74 19.00 6.58 -7.94
CA SER A 74 19.74 7.13 -6.83
C SER A 74 18.77 7.35 -5.68
N LEU A 75 18.71 6.37 -4.77
CA LEU A 75 18.40 6.56 -3.36
C LEU A 75 17.05 7.22 -3.00
N LYS A 76 15.95 6.90 -3.67
CA LYS A 76 14.64 7.38 -3.19
C LYS A 76 13.43 6.54 -3.58
N LEU A 77 13.55 5.20 -3.62
CA LEU A 77 12.38 4.44 -3.17
C LEU A 77 12.31 4.67 -1.66
N PRO A 78 11.30 5.43 -1.14
CA PRO A 78 11.05 5.38 0.28
C PRO A 78 10.70 3.92 0.58
N GLN A 79 11.65 3.18 1.13
CA GLN A 79 11.28 2.05 1.99
C GLN A 79 10.25 2.64 2.95
N ALA A 80 9.03 2.11 2.91
CA ALA A 80 7.97 2.52 3.80
C ALA A 80 8.42 2.22 5.24
N GLY A 81 9.12 3.17 5.86
CA GLY A 81 9.87 2.91 7.08
C GLY A 81 11.00 3.91 7.32
N ASN A 82 10.62 5.11 7.76
CA ASN A 82 11.36 5.95 8.71
C ASN A 82 12.39 6.97 8.16
N LYS A 83 12.02 8.24 8.41
CA LYS A 83 12.81 9.48 8.53
C LYS A 83 14.31 9.41 8.24
N ALA A 84 14.71 10.29 7.32
CA ALA A 84 16.08 10.74 7.09
C ALA A 84 16.85 11.05 8.38
N VAL A 85 17.98 10.35 8.58
CA VAL A 85 19.14 10.86 9.32
C VAL A 85 20.39 10.46 8.54
N LEU A 86 21.21 11.48 8.29
CA LEU A 86 22.47 11.50 7.59
C LEU A 86 23.52 10.49 8.11
N LEU A 87 24.34 10.01 7.17
CA LEU A 87 25.75 9.61 7.31
C LEU A 87 26.07 8.42 8.25
N LYS A 88 26.37 7.26 7.66
CA LYS A 88 27.70 6.60 7.72
C LYS A 88 27.66 5.31 6.91
N GLU A 89 28.70 5.08 6.10
CA GLU A 89 28.95 3.85 5.36
C GLU A 89 28.50 2.60 6.14
N LYS A 90 27.55 1.87 5.57
CA LYS A 90 27.28 0.50 5.98
C LYS A 90 26.95 -0.29 4.74
N GLY A 91 27.90 -1.14 4.36
CA GLY A 91 27.80 -2.02 3.22
C GLY A 91 26.49 -2.78 3.22
N VAL A 92 26.00 -3.03 1.99
CA VAL A 92 24.84 -3.84 1.63
C VAL A 92 24.58 -4.88 2.72
N VAL A 93 23.60 -4.58 3.58
CA VAL A 93 23.18 -5.52 4.61
C VAL A 93 22.29 -6.51 3.89
N SER A 94 22.88 -7.60 3.39
CA SER A 94 22.15 -8.69 2.79
C SER A 94 21.05 -9.15 3.75
N GLU A 95 19.87 -9.42 3.22
CA GLU A 95 18.68 -9.83 3.95
C GLU A 95 18.94 -11.02 4.90
N GLU A 96 19.88 -11.88 4.52
CA GLU A 96 20.42 -12.97 5.33
C GLU A 96 20.97 -12.51 6.70
N LYS A 97 21.65 -11.36 6.77
CA LYS A 97 22.13 -10.76 8.03
C LYS A 97 20.98 -10.26 8.89
N LEU A 98 19.89 -9.78 8.28
CA LEU A 98 18.70 -9.31 8.99
C LEU A 98 17.93 -10.51 9.55
N ASN A 99 17.70 -11.55 8.74
CA ASN A 99 17.06 -12.79 9.17
C ASN A 99 17.83 -13.48 10.30
N ARG A 100 19.17 -13.50 10.23
CA ARG A 100 20.01 -14.04 11.31
C ARG A 100 19.94 -13.22 12.60
N ARG A 101 19.84 -11.88 12.51
CA ARG A 101 19.63 -11.01 13.68
C ARG A 101 18.24 -11.19 14.29
N LEU A 102 17.23 -11.35 13.45
CA LEU A 102 15.84 -11.55 13.89
C LEU A 102 15.67 -12.91 14.57
N ALA A 103 16.30 -13.97 14.04
CA ALA A 103 16.35 -15.28 14.67
C ALA A 103 17.04 -15.23 16.05
N ASN A 104 18.17 -14.55 16.17
CA ASN A 104 18.87 -14.38 17.44
C ASN A 104 18.07 -13.56 18.47
N LEU A 105 17.27 -12.59 18.03
CA LEU A 105 16.35 -11.84 18.89
C LEU A 105 15.18 -12.71 19.36
N LYS A 106 14.60 -13.52 18.46
CA LYS A 106 13.53 -14.47 18.80
C LYS A 106 13.99 -15.59 19.73
N ALA A 107 15.24 -16.02 19.64
CA ALA A 107 15.81 -17.04 20.52
C ALA A 107 16.23 -16.51 21.91
N LYS A 108 16.24 -15.19 22.10
CA LYS A 108 16.68 -14.53 23.33
C LYS A 108 15.50 -13.98 24.16
N GLY A 109 14.29 -13.99 23.62
CA GLY A 109 13.04 -13.80 24.36
C GLY A 109 12.43 -15.15 24.69
#